data_AF-A0A9R1KKS8-F1
#
_entry.id   AF-A0A9R1KKS8-F1
#
_cell.length_a   1.000
_cell.length_b   1.000
_cell.length_c   1.000
_cell.angle_alpha   90.00
_cell.angle_beta   90.00
_cell.angle_gamma   90.00
#
_symmetry.space_group_name_H-M   'P 1'
#
loop_
_entity.id
_entity.type
_entity.pdbx_description
1 polymer ?
#
loop_
_entity_poly.entity_id
_entity_poly.type
_entity_poly.pdbx_seq_one_letter_code
_entity_poly.pdbx_strand_id
1 'polypeptide(L)'
;MEKLMNPMLNHSDPANQLILQESNVGFSLLNASLVNMPVFNEKQWILIIANFRAKFFDIMNPYYSGDTFLPTISVVIYNFKVLFAATYGNSSSFNIGNFESRFVPAPKVNFSMTQEFSFFSMLASTKVSVWRVSLISTSKFPF
;
A
#
# COMPACT_ATOMS: atom_id res chain seq x y z
N MET A 1 4.93 5.87 -3.71
CA MET A 1 3.69 5.08 -3.88
C MET A 1 3.14 5.16 -5.29
N GLU A 2 3.16 6.33 -5.94
CA GLU A 2 2.71 6.50 -7.34
C GLU A 2 3.31 5.45 -8.31
N LYS A 3 4.58 5.08 -8.15
CA LYS A 3 5.22 4.02 -8.96
C LYS A 3 4.50 2.67 -8.92
N LEU A 4 3.95 2.27 -7.75
CA LEU A 4 3.22 1.00 -7.63
C LEU A 4 1.86 1.05 -8.33
N MET A 5 1.31 2.24 -8.56
CA MET A 5 0.05 2.42 -9.29
C MET A 5 0.23 2.40 -10.80
N ASN A 6 1.47 2.39 -11.31
CA ASN A 6 1.74 2.39 -12.74
C ASN A 6 1.48 0.98 -13.33
N PRO A 7 0.48 0.81 -14.21
CA PRO A 7 0.20 -0.48 -14.84
C PRO A 7 1.31 -0.93 -15.81
N MET A 8 2.16 -0.01 -16.28
CA MET A 8 3.27 -0.29 -17.19
C MET A 8 4.63 -0.21 -16.48
N LEU A 9 4.66 -0.46 -15.16
CA LEU A 9 5.91 -0.49 -14.41
C LEU A 9 6.85 -1.56 -15.00
N ASN A 10 8.04 -1.16 -15.43
CA ASN A 10 9.04 -2.09 -15.93
C ASN A 10 9.78 -2.76 -14.76
N HIS A 11 9.40 -4.00 -14.43
CA HIS A 11 10.01 -4.77 -13.34
C HIS A 11 11.43 -5.26 -13.64
N SER A 12 11.85 -5.22 -14.91
CA SER A 12 13.21 -5.57 -15.32
C SER A 12 14.19 -4.42 -15.16
N ASP A 13 13.71 -3.19 -14.98
CA ASP A 13 14.55 -2.04 -14.69
C ASP A 13 15.19 -2.19 -13.29
N PRO A 14 16.53 -2.23 -13.20
CA PRO A 14 17.22 -2.33 -11.93
C PRO A 14 16.77 -1.27 -10.92
N ALA A 15 16.50 -0.02 -11.37
CA ALA A 15 16.08 1.05 -10.48
C ALA A 15 14.73 0.78 -9.81
N ASN A 16 13.83 0.04 -10.47
CA ASN A 16 12.54 -0.34 -9.90
C ASN A 16 12.67 -1.51 -8.92
N GLN A 17 13.62 -2.41 -9.14
CA GLN A 17 13.91 -3.52 -8.22
C GLN A 17 14.47 -3.04 -6.87
N LEU A 18 15.08 -1.84 -6.84
CA LEU A 18 15.57 -1.24 -5.60
C LEU A 18 14.45 -0.61 -4.76
N ILE A 19 13.24 -0.40 -5.28
CA ILE A 19 12.17 0.36 -4.61
C ILE A 19 11.85 -0.19 -3.21
N LEU A 20 11.89 -1.51 -3.04
CA LEU A 20 11.56 -2.17 -1.77
C LEU A 20 12.79 -2.59 -0.95
N GLN A 21 14.00 -2.22 -1.40
CA GLN A 21 15.23 -2.52 -0.67
C GLN A 21 15.31 -1.74 0.65
N GLU A 22 15.97 -2.35 1.62
CA GLU A 22 16.13 -1.79 2.97
C GLU A 22 16.81 -0.42 2.97
N SER A 23 17.71 -0.16 2.02
CA SER A 23 18.37 1.14 1.85
C SER A 23 17.38 2.27 1.50
N ASN A 24 16.30 1.94 0.79
CA ASN A 24 15.27 2.88 0.37
C ASN A 24 14.08 2.91 1.33
N VAL A 25 13.79 1.77 1.97
CA VAL A 25 12.68 1.57 2.89
C VAL A 25 13.04 1.93 4.34
N GLY A 26 14.32 1.83 4.70
CA GLY A 26 14.86 2.06 6.05
C GLY A 26 14.79 0.86 6.98
N PHE A 27 14.20 -0.26 6.55
CA PHE A 27 14.11 -1.51 7.32
C PHE A 27 13.85 -2.72 6.41
N SER A 28 14.06 -3.92 6.95
CA SER A 28 13.72 -5.17 6.26
C SER A 28 12.21 -5.40 6.22
N LEU A 29 11.63 -5.50 5.03
CA LEU A 29 10.21 -5.88 4.91
C LEU A 29 9.94 -7.32 5.39
N LEU A 30 10.96 -8.18 5.48
CA LEU A 30 10.84 -9.51 6.09
C LEU A 30 10.53 -9.46 7.59
N ASN A 31 10.91 -8.38 8.27
CA ASN A 31 10.63 -8.15 9.68
C ASN A 31 9.33 -7.35 9.90
N ALA A 32 8.66 -6.94 8.82
CA ALA A 32 7.43 -6.17 8.89
C ALA A 32 6.23 -7.07 9.24
N SER A 33 5.40 -6.63 10.18
CA SER A 33 4.10 -7.28 10.42
C SER A 33 3.04 -6.83 9.41
N LEU A 34 3.04 -5.54 9.09
CA LEU A 34 2.08 -4.87 8.20
C LEU A 34 2.85 -3.89 7.32
N VAL A 35 2.50 -3.82 6.04
CA VAL A 35 2.99 -2.77 5.13
C VAL A 35 1.80 -2.02 4.56
N ASN A 36 1.69 -0.75 4.96
CA ASN A 36 0.65 0.17 4.54
C ASN A 36 0.99 0.80 3.20
N MET A 37 0.11 0.64 2.23
CA MET A 37 0.22 1.12 0.86
C MET A 37 -0.94 2.07 0.57
N PRO A 38 -0.80 3.37 0.89
CA PRO A 38 -1.83 4.36 0.61
C PRO A 38 -1.94 4.60 -0.90
N VAL A 39 -3.17 4.60 -1.40
CA VAL A 39 -3.51 4.83 -2.81
C VAL A 39 -4.50 5.98 -2.86
N PHE A 40 -4.18 7.02 -3.63
CA PHE A 40 -5.11 8.10 -3.92
C PHE A 40 -5.51 8.02 -5.38
N ASN A 41 -6.79 7.75 -5.64
CA ASN A 41 -7.32 7.72 -7.00
C ASN A 41 -8.72 8.35 -7.00
N GLU A 42 -9.06 9.08 -8.07
CA GLU A 42 -10.37 9.72 -8.25
C GLU A 42 -10.87 10.53 -7.03
N LYS A 43 -9.97 11.28 -6.37
CA LYS A 43 -10.24 12.09 -5.17
C LYS A 43 -10.59 11.29 -3.91
N GLN A 44 -10.26 10.00 -3.89
CA GLN A 44 -10.54 9.11 -2.75
C GLN A 44 -9.27 8.40 -2.31
N TRP A 45 -9.09 8.31 -1.00
CA TRP A 45 -8.05 7.48 -0.39
C TRP A 45 -8.55 6.06 -0.17
N ILE A 46 -7.74 5.10 -0.59
CA ILE A 46 -7.84 3.69 -0.24
C ILE A 46 -6.53 3.29 0.44
N LEU A 47 -6.63 2.44 1.45
CA LEU A 47 -5.47 1.86 2.09
C LEU A 47 -5.41 0.37 1.78
N ILE A 48 -4.37 -0.04 1.05
CA ILE A 48 -4.04 -1.45 0.83
C ILE A 48 -2.98 -1.82 1.87
N ILE A 49 -3.14 -2.96 2.53
CA ILE A 49 -2.24 -3.39 3.60
C ILE A 49 -1.75 -4.80 3.26
N ALA A 50 -0.44 -4.95 3.05
CA ALA A 50 0.14 -6.28 3.03
C ALA A 50 0.28 -6.77 4.47
N ASN A 51 -0.60 -7.68 4.88
CA ASN A 51 -0.65 -8.22 6.22
C ASN A 51 0.12 -9.54 6.27
N PHE A 52 1.40 -9.47 6.62
CA PHE A 52 2.29 -10.65 6.64
C PHE A 52 1.91 -11.66 7.73
N ARG A 53 1.22 -11.21 8.79
CA ARG A 53 0.71 -12.10 9.85
C ARG A 53 -0.49 -12.91 9.37
N ALA A 54 -1.47 -12.23 8.78
CA ALA A 54 -2.70 -12.89 8.31
C ALA A 54 -2.53 -13.56 6.93
N LYS A 55 -1.48 -13.21 6.18
CA LYS A 55 -1.22 -13.65 4.81
C LYS A 55 -2.28 -13.19 3.80
N PHE A 56 -2.75 -11.95 3.97
CA PHE A 56 -3.72 -11.30 3.08
C PHE A 56 -3.24 -9.91 2.66
N PHE A 57 -3.79 -9.43 1.55
CA PHE A 57 -3.88 -8.01 1.24
C PHE A 57 -5.22 -7.48 1.74
N ASP A 58 -5.20 -6.81 2.89
CA ASP A 58 -6.38 -6.18 3.46
C ASP A 58 -6.62 -4.83 2.73
N ILE A 59 -7.82 -4.66 2.18
CA ILE A 59 -8.21 -3.45 1.46
C ILE A 59 -9.22 -2.68 2.31
N MET A 60 -8.79 -1.54 2.83
CA MET A 60 -9.65 -0.58 3.52
C MET A 60 -10.14 0.46 2.53
N ASN A 61 -11.44 0.41 2.24
CA ASN A 61 -12.12 1.39 1.41
C ASN A 61 -13.27 2.06 2.19
N PRO A 62 -13.13 3.34 2.61
CA PRO A 62 -14.09 4.03 3.47
C PRO A 62 -15.37 4.41 2.72
N TYR A 63 -15.30 4.53 1.39
CA TYR A 63 -16.46 4.74 0.53
C TYR A 63 -16.58 3.52 -0.38
N TYR A 64 -17.59 2.69 -0.16
CA TYR A 64 -17.83 1.51 -0.99
C TYR A 64 -18.27 1.95 -2.40
N SER A 65 -17.30 2.29 -3.23
CA SER A 65 -17.48 2.81 -4.60
C SER A 65 -17.26 1.71 -5.63
N GLY A 66 -17.91 0.55 -5.44
CA GLY A 66 -18.01 -0.51 -6.46
C GLY A 66 -16.70 -0.93 -7.13
N ASP A 67 -16.83 -1.56 -8.30
CA ASP A 67 -15.74 -2.21 -9.04
C ASP A 67 -14.68 -1.23 -9.61
N THR A 68 -14.89 0.08 -9.49
CA THR A 68 -14.09 1.13 -10.15
C THR A 68 -12.63 1.17 -9.66
N PHE A 69 -12.38 0.80 -8.41
CA PHE A 69 -11.02 0.78 -7.85
C PHE A 69 -10.31 -0.57 -8.01
N LEU A 70 -11.02 -1.62 -8.42
CA LEU A 70 -10.44 -2.96 -8.57
C LEU A 70 -9.24 -2.98 -9.53
N PRO A 71 -9.22 -2.27 -10.67
CA PRO A 71 -8.05 -2.22 -11.53
C PRO A 71 -6.83 -1.63 -10.81
N THR A 72 -6.98 -0.49 -10.12
CA THR A 72 -5.88 0.16 -9.39
C THR A 72 -5.37 -0.72 -8.25
N ILE A 73 -6.29 -1.35 -7.49
CA ILE A 73 -5.95 -2.28 -6.42
C ILE A 73 -5.13 -3.46 -6.98
N SER A 74 -5.60 -4.04 -8.09
CA SER A 74 -4.94 -5.19 -8.73
C SER A 74 -3.54 -4.84 -9.21
N VAL A 75 -3.36 -3.67 -9.83
CA VAL A 75 -2.06 -3.17 -10.29
C VAL A 75 -1.10 -2.98 -9.12
N VAL A 76 -1.54 -2.32 -8.04
CA VAL A 76 -0.69 -2.08 -6.86
C VAL A 76 -0.27 -3.40 -6.21
N ILE A 77 -1.20 -4.33 -6.01
CA ILE A 77 -0.90 -5.64 -5.43
C ILE A 77 0.06 -6.42 -6.32
N TYR A 78 -0.19 -6.46 -7.63
CA TYR A 78 0.66 -7.16 -8.60
C TYR A 78 2.08 -6.59 -8.58
N ASN A 79 2.21 -5.26 -8.72
CA ASN A 79 3.51 -4.59 -8.70
C ASN A 79 4.27 -4.83 -7.40
N PHE A 80 3.57 -4.77 -6.27
CA PHE A 80 4.17 -5.05 -4.97
C PHE A 80 4.67 -6.50 -4.87
N LYS A 81 3.88 -7.49 -5.30
CA LYS A 81 4.28 -8.91 -5.30
C LYS A 81 5.55 -9.13 -6.14
N VAL A 82 5.59 -8.60 -7.37
CA VAL A 82 6.71 -8.80 -8.28
C VAL A 82 7.98 -8.14 -7.73
N LEU A 83 7.89 -6.89 -7.27
CA LEU A 83 9.04 -6.19 -6.70
C LEU A 83 9.52 -6.85 -5.40
N PHE A 84 8.60 -7.30 -4.55
CA PHE A 84 8.97 -7.98 -3.31
C PHE A 84 9.72 -9.28 -3.60
N ALA A 85 9.25 -10.06 -4.58
CA ALA A 85 9.93 -11.27 -5.02
C ALA A 85 11.31 -10.97 -5.61
N ALA A 86 11.47 -9.87 -6.36
CA ALA A 86 12.77 -9.46 -6.89
C ALA A 86 13.74 -9.01 -5.79
N THR A 87 13.25 -8.27 -4.78
CA THR A 87 14.08 -7.74 -3.69
C THR A 87 14.47 -8.82 -2.67
N TYR A 88 13.57 -9.73 -2.32
CA TYR A 88 13.75 -10.73 -1.25
C TYR A 88 13.80 -12.17 -1.78
N GLY A 89 13.98 -12.33 -3.08
CA GLY A 89 14.02 -13.62 -3.77
C GLY A 89 14.96 -14.58 -3.05
N ASN A 90 14.39 -15.69 -2.57
CA ASN A 90 15.00 -16.78 -1.77
C ASN A 90 14.73 -16.78 -0.25
N SER A 91 13.97 -15.83 0.31
CA SER A 91 13.47 -15.97 1.69
C SER A 91 12.41 -17.09 1.76
N SER A 92 12.78 -18.26 2.26
CA SER A 92 11.89 -19.41 2.50
C SER A 92 10.77 -19.15 3.51
N SER A 93 10.88 -18.07 4.30
CA SER A 93 9.94 -17.75 5.38
C SER A 93 8.61 -17.15 4.92
N PHE A 94 8.56 -16.47 3.76
CA PHE A 94 7.37 -15.73 3.34
C PHE A 94 7.19 -15.73 1.82
N ASN A 95 6.14 -16.40 1.33
CA ASN A 95 5.70 -16.34 -0.06
C ASN A 95 4.47 -15.44 -0.17
N ILE A 96 4.70 -14.16 -0.50
CA ILE A 96 3.62 -13.18 -0.72
C ILE A 96 2.79 -13.46 -1.99
N GLY A 97 3.31 -14.28 -2.91
CA GLY A 97 2.60 -14.66 -4.14
C GLY A 97 1.23 -15.28 -3.85
N ASN A 98 1.14 -16.05 -2.77
CA ASN A 98 -0.07 -16.77 -2.36
C ASN A 98 -1.06 -15.93 -1.54
N PHE A 99 -0.74 -14.68 -1.21
CA PHE A 99 -1.65 -13.85 -0.44
C PHE A 99 -2.84 -13.47 -1.31
N GLU A 100 -4.04 -13.74 -0.81
CA GLU A 100 -5.30 -13.32 -1.40
C GLU A 100 -5.64 -11.89 -0.96
N SER A 101 -6.52 -11.21 -1.72
CA SER A 101 -7.06 -9.91 -1.35
C SER A 101 -8.43 -10.04 -0.70
N ARG A 102 -8.71 -9.19 0.29
CA ARG A 102 -10.05 -9.10 0.89
C ARG A 102 -10.35 -7.67 1.30
N PHE A 103 -11.62 -7.29 1.20
CA PHE A 103 -12.10 -6.03 1.75
C PHE A 103 -12.31 -6.19 3.26
N VAL A 104 -11.76 -5.26 4.02
CA VAL A 104 -11.95 -5.19 5.47
C VAL A 104 -12.78 -3.94 5.81
N PRO A 105 -13.58 -3.98 6.89
CA PRO A 105 -14.35 -2.81 7.31
C PRO A 105 -13.42 -1.61 7.53
N ALA A 106 -13.67 -0.52 6.78
CA ALA A 106 -13.04 0.75 7.01
C ALA A 106 -13.92 1.61 7.92
N PRO A 107 -13.35 2.49 8.78
CA PRO A 107 -14.12 3.48 9.51
C PRO A 107 -14.97 4.28 8.52
N LYS A 108 -16.30 4.28 8.71
CA LYS A 108 -17.18 5.10 7.87
C LYS A 108 -16.95 6.56 8.19
N VAL A 109 -16.61 7.33 7.17
CA VAL A 109 -16.36 8.75 7.28
C VAL A 109 -17.61 9.47 6.78
N ASN A 110 -18.22 10.30 7.62
CA ASN A 110 -19.41 11.06 7.21
C ASN A 110 -19.03 12.03 6.08
N PHE A 111 -19.91 12.20 5.09
CA PHE A 111 -19.70 13.01 3.88
C PHE A 111 -19.23 14.46 4.11
N SER A 112 -19.34 14.98 5.33
CA SER A 112 -18.87 16.34 5.68
C SER A 112 -17.40 16.42 6.08
N MET A 113 -16.67 15.30 6.12
CA MET A 113 -15.26 15.27 6.53
C MET A 113 -14.32 15.16 5.31
N THR A 114 -13.14 15.76 5.42
CA THR A 114 -12.15 15.80 4.34
C THR A 114 -11.56 14.42 4.05
N GLN A 115 -11.12 14.20 2.81
CA GLN A 115 -10.47 12.95 2.36
C GLN A 115 -9.20 12.63 3.16
N GLU A 116 -8.50 13.67 3.61
CA GLU A 116 -7.32 13.56 4.47
C GLU A 116 -7.67 12.97 5.84
N PHE A 117 -8.77 13.44 6.45
CA PHE A 117 -9.25 12.88 7.72
C PHE A 117 -9.64 11.41 7.57
N SER A 118 -10.27 11.05 6.45
CA SER A 118 -10.55 9.67 6.11
C SER A 118 -9.29 8.80 6.06
N PHE A 119 -8.25 9.29 5.41
CA PHE A 119 -6.96 8.62 5.36
C PHE A 119 -6.34 8.41 6.75
N PHE A 120 -6.29 9.46 7.57
CA PHE A 120 -5.77 9.35 8.94
C PHE A 120 -6.59 8.39 9.81
N SER A 121 -7.91 8.35 9.63
CA SER A 121 -8.78 7.41 10.35
C SER A 121 -8.49 5.95 9.98
N MET A 122 -8.28 5.66 8.70
CA MET A 122 -7.87 4.33 8.23
C MET A 122 -6.53 3.94 8.84
N LEU A 123 -5.51 4.82 8.77
CA LEU A 123 -4.21 4.57 9.38
C LEU A 123 -4.31 4.31 10.88
N ALA A 124 -5.06 5.13 11.62
CA ALA A 124 -5.24 4.97 13.06
C ALA A 124 -5.91 3.63 13.42
N SER A 125 -6.80 3.11 12.56
CA SER A 125 -7.47 1.83 12.77
C SER A 125 -6.56 0.60 12.64
N THR A 126 -5.41 0.73 11.98
CA THR A 126 -4.50 -0.40 11.74
C THR A 126 -3.68 -0.85 12.95
N LYS A 127 -3.79 -0.16 14.11
CA LYS A 127 -3.08 -0.46 15.38
C LYS A 127 -1.70 -1.11 15.17
N VAL A 128 -0.75 -0.49 14.46
CA VAL A 128 0.72 -0.71 14.56
C VAL A 128 1.50 0.05 13.46
N SER A 129 2.63 0.64 13.88
CA SER A 129 3.75 1.29 13.16
C SER A 129 3.46 1.99 11.83
N VAL A 130 3.20 3.29 11.97
CA VAL A 130 3.36 4.31 10.92
C VAL A 130 4.79 4.25 10.37
N TRP A 131 4.91 4.19 9.06
CA TRP A 131 6.15 4.53 8.37
C TRP A 131 6.58 5.93 8.79
N ARG A 132 7.80 6.09 9.33
CA ARG A 132 8.51 7.37 9.26
C ARG A 132 8.85 7.63 7.79
N VAL A 133 7.87 8.03 6.99
CA VAL A 133 8.18 8.97 5.91
C VAL A 133 8.23 10.31 6.62
N SER A 134 9.42 10.90 6.70
CA SER A 134 9.56 12.31 7.03
C SER A 134 8.51 13.08 6.22
N LEU A 135 7.52 13.63 6.91
CA LEU A 135 6.62 14.68 6.42
C LEU A 135 7.42 15.99 6.23
N ILE A 136 8.53 15.88 5.49
CA ILE A 136 9.29 16.97 4.93
C ILE A 136 9.58 16.56 3.48
N SER A 137 8.51 16.37 2.71
CA SER A 137 8.57 16.71 1.30
C SER A 137 7.87 18.06 1.18
N THR A 138 8.68 19.08 0.96
CA THR A 138 8.28 20.34 0.34
C THR A 138 7.61 20.04 -1.00
N SER A 139 6.35 19.66 -0.97
CA SER A 139 5.48 19.68 -2.14
C SER A 139 4.20 20.34 -1.68
N LYS A 140 4.07 21.62 -2.07
CA LYS A 140 2.91 22.47 -1.86
C LYS A 140 1.64 21.65 -2.07
N PHE A 141 0.80 21.60 -1.04
CA PHE A 141 -0.60 21.24 -1.19
C PHE A 141 -1.22 22.22 -2.18
N PRO A 142 -1.79 21.77 -3.31
CA PRO A 142 -2.58 22.65 -4.15
C PRO A 142 -3.89 22.91 -3.38
N PHE A 143 -4.07 24.16 -2.98
CA PHE A 143 -5.37 24.72 -2.60
C PHE A 143 -6.29 24.75 -3.82
#